data_AF-A0A9X3RXP0-F1
#
_entry.id   AF-A0A9X3RXP0-F1
#
_cell.length_a   1.000
_cell.length_b   1.000
_cell.length_c   1.000
_cell.angle_alpha   90.00
_cell.angle_beta   90.00
_cell.angle_gamma   90.00
#
_symmetry.space_group_name_H-M   'P 1'
#
loop_
_entity.id
_entity.type
_entity.pdbx_description
1 polymer ?
#
loop_
_entity_poly.entity_id
_entity_poly.type
_entity_poly.pdbx_seq_one_letter_code
_entity_poly.pdbx_strand_id
1 'polypeptide(L)' 'MPCEIVKETPLLRGRRTAVIAGTGQSKLPAIELEDGGWYRKESSEMAEDIRAGVFSEATPAG' A
#
# COMPACT_ATOMS: atom_id res chain seq x y z
N MET A 1 5.31 -10.51 -8.37
CA MET A 1 6.23 -9.69 -7.56
C MET A 1 6.04 -10.00 -6.07
N PRO A 2 7.11 -10.07 -5.26
CA PRO A 2 6.98 -10.31 -3.82
C PRO A 2 6.47 -9.05 -3.12
N CYS A 3 5.25 -9.07 -2.61
CA CYS A 3 4.74 -7.99 -1.75
C CYS A 3 5.21 -8.22 -0.31
N GLU A 4 5.91 -7.26 0.28
CA GLU A 4 6.30 -7.32 1.70
C GLU A 4 5.20 -6.71 2.58
N ILE A 5 4.60 -7.51 3.46
CA ILE A 5 3.64 -7.00 4.45
C ILE A 5 4.43 -6.37 5.60
N VAL A 6 4.56 -5.06 5.56
CA VAL A 6 5.21 -4.28 6.62
C VAL A 6 4.20 -3.96 7.72
N LYS A 7 4.44 -4.50 8.92
CA LYS A 7 3.65 -4.15 10.12
C LYS A 7 4.23 -2.91 10.78
N GLU A 8 3.52 -1.79 10.63
CA GLU A 8 3.73 -0.56 11.38
C GLU A 8 3.47 -0.81 12.88
N THR A 9 4.54 -0.95 13.66
CA THR A 9 4.41 -1.09 15.11
C THR A 9 4.09 0.30 15.69
N PRO A 10 3.09 0.46 16.58
CA PRO A 10 2.70 1.78 17.11
C PRO A 10 3.84 2.60 17.74
N LEU A 11 4.90 1.92 18.18
CA LEU A 11 6.09 2.50 18.80
C LEU A 11 7.11 3.04 17.77
N LEU A 12 7.08 2.58 16.52
CA LEU A 12 7.96 3.04 15.44
C LEU A 12 7.33 4.24 14.73
N ARG A 13 7.29 5.38 15.43
CA ARG A 13 6.69 6.64 14.95
C ARG A 13 7.21 7.10 13.57
N GLY A 14 8.45 6.77 13.21
CA GLY A 14 9.06 7.20 11.96
C GLY A 14 8.43 6.59 10.70
N ARG A 15 7.86 5.38 10.77
CA ARG A 15 7.22 4.76 9.60
C ARG A 15 5.82 5.33 9.33
N ARG A 16 5.08 5.60 10.39
CA ARG A 16 3.87 6.43 10.34
C ARG A 16 4.10 7.80 9.70
N THR A 17 5.27 8.40 9.88
CA THR A 17 5.63 9.66 9.19
C THR A 17 5.67 9.48 7.68
N ALA A 18 6.18 8.36 7.16
CA ALA A 18 6.17 8.05 5.73
C ALA A 18 4.74 7.89 5.20
N VAL A 19 3.90 7.14 5.92
CA VAL A 19 2.47 6.98 5.57
C VAL A 19 1.74 8.32 5.55
N ILE A 20 1.98 9.19 6.54
CA ILE A 20 1.40 10.53 6.59
C ILE A 20 1.94 11.40 5.45
N ALA A 21 3.23 11.32 5.14
CA ALA A 21 3.83 12.09 4.04
C ALA A 21 3.28 11.66 2.67
N GLY A 22 3.10 10.36 2.46
CA GLY A 22 2.61 9.79 1.20
C GLY A 22 1.09 9.87 1.02
N THR A 23 0.31 9.73 2.09
CA THR A 23 -1.17 9.67 2.02
C THR A 23 -1.89 10.86 2.66
N GLY A 24 -1.17 11.74 3.36
CA GLY A 24 -1.73 12.82 4.17
C GLY A 24 -2.37 12.35 5.49
N GLN A 25 -2.34 11.05 5.81
CA GLN A 25 -3.11 10.45 6.90
C GLN A 25 -2.30 9.37 7.63
N SER A 26 -2.62 9.11 8.90
CA SER A 26 -1.92 8.10 9.73
C SER A 26 -2.62 6.73 9.79
N LYS A 27 -3.65 6.56 8.95
CA LYS A 27 -4.51 5.38 8.89
C LYS A 27 -3.94 4.36 7.92
N LEU A 28 -4.00 3.11 8.35
CA LEU A 28 -3.68 1.92 7.56
C LEU A 28 -5.00 1.23 7.18
N PRO A 29 -5.03 0.44 6.10
CA PRO A 29 -3.92 0.10 5.20
C PRO A 29 -3.56 1.21 4.20
N ALA A 30 -2.29 1.22 3.78
CA ALA A 30 -1.74 2.06 2.71
C ALA A 30 -0.66 1.25 1.98
N ILE A 31 -0.52 1.46 0.66
CA ILE A 31 0.45 0.76 -0.18
C ILE A 31 1.39 1.81 -0.77
N GLU A 32 2.68 1.66 -0.55
CA GLU A 32 3.71 2.39 -1.29
C GLU A 32 4.02 1.60 -2.56
N LEU A 33 3.91 2.27 -3.70
CA LEU A 33 4.21 1.73 -5.01
C LEU A 33 5.70 1.91 -5.32
N GLU A 34 6.24 1.08 -6.22
CA GLU A 34 7.66 1.12 -6.58
C GLU A 34 8.10 2.43 -7.24
N ASP A 35 7.15 3.18 -7.80
CA ASP A 35 7.38 4.53 -8.37
C ASP A 35 7.47 5.64 -7.31
N GLY A 36 7.35 5.29 -6.02
CA GLY A 36 7.26 6.22 -4.90
C GLY A 36 5.87 6.83 -4.71
N GLY A 37 4.90 6.40 -5.51
CA GLY A 37 3.49 6.71 -5.37
C GLY A 37 2.87 6.03 -4.15
N TRP A 38 1.80 6.61 -3.63
CA TRP A 38 1.07 6.04 -2.51
C TRP A 38 -0.38 5.76 -2.91
N TYR A 39 -0.82 4.55 -2.63
CA TYR A 39 -2.17 4.10 -2.85
C TYR A 39 -2.91 3.91 -1.52
N ARG A 40 -4.06 4.57 -1.38
CA ARG A 40 -4.91 4.43 -0.19
C ARG A 40 -6.40 4.52 -0.56
N LYS A 41 -7.17 3.56 -0.06
CA LYS A 41 -8.65 3.52 -0.09
C LYS A 41 -9.17 2.96 1.23
N GLU A 42 -10.50 2.87 1.37
CA GLU A 42 -11.09 2.12 2.48
C GLU A 42 -10.66 0.65 2.43
N SER A 43 -10.60 0.02 3.61
CA SER A 43 -10.01 -1.32 3.73
C SER A 43 -10.73 -2.37 2.87
N SER A 44 -12.04 -2.22 2.65
CA SER A 44 -12.84 -3.11 1.80
C SER A 44 -12.49 -2.94 0.33
N GLU A 45 -12.45 -1.70 -0.16
CA GLU A 45 -12.16 -1.38 -1.56
C GLU A 45 -10.74 -1.77 -1.93
N MET A 46 -9.77 -1.50 -1.05
CA MET A 46 -8.38 -1.89 -1.29
C MET A 46 -8.24 -3.41 -1.39
N ALA A 47 -8.98 -4.18 -0.59
CA ALA A 47 -8.99 -5.64 -0.69
C ALA A 47 -9.59 -6.10 -2.02
N GLU A 48 -10.61 -5.43 -2.53
CA GLU A 48 -11.19 -5.70 -3.85
C GLU A 48 -10.20 -5.38 -4.98
N ASP A 49 -9.51 -4.25 -4.92
CA ASP A 49 -8.51 -3.87 -5.94
C ASP A 49 -7.34 -4.86 -5.99
N ILE A 50 -6.86 -5.31 -4.82
CA ILE A 50 -5.82 -6.35 -4.74
C ILE A 50 -6.32 -7.66 -5.36
N ARG A 51 -7.55 -8.08 -5.05
CA ARG A 51 -8.15 -9.30 -5.63
C ARG A 51 -8.42 -9.17 -7.13
N ALA A 52 -8.78 -7.98 -7.59
CA ALA A 52 -8.98 -7.65 -8.99
C ALA A 52 -7.67 -7.58 -9.77
N GLY A 53 -6.52 -7.64 -9.09
CA GLY A 53 -5.20 -7.62 -9.73
C GLY A 53 -4.77 -6.23 -10.17
N VAL A 54 -5.28 -5.15 -9.56
CA VAL A 54 -4.88 -3.76 -9.89
C VAL A 54 -3.38 -3.54 -9.71
N PHE A 55 -2.75 -4.26 -8.78
CA PHE A 55 -1.31 -4.24 -8.51
C PHE A 55 -0.55 -5.41 -9.14
N SER A 56 -1.22 -6.28 -9.89
CA SER A 56 -0.52 -7.28 -10.69
C SER A 56 0.09 -6.57 -11.87
N GLU A 57 1.41 -6.47 -11.87
CA GLU A 57 2.18 -6.12 -13.07
C GLU A 57 1.62 -6.93 -14.23
N ALA A 58 1.22 -6.22 -15.29
CA ALA A 58 0.74 -6.84 -16.52
C ALA A 58 1.78 -7.87 -16.95
N THR A 59 1.53 -9.13 -16.62
CA THR A 59 2.17 -10.25 -17.31
C THR A 59 1.60 -10.14 -18.72
N PRO A 60 2.39 -9.80 -19.77
CA PRO A 60 1.94 -10.14 -21.09
C PRO A 60 1.81 -11.66 -21.07
N ALA A 61 0.56 -12.12 -21.03
CA ALA A 61 0.23 -13.51 -21.27
C ALA A 61 0.79 -13.83 -22.66
N GLY A 62 1.94 -14.49 -22.68
CA GLY A 62 2.43 -15.26 -23.82
C GLY A 62 1.83 -16.64 -23.78
#